data_AF-A0A2T5LJC5-F1
#
_entry.id   AF-A0A2T5LJC5-F1
#
_cell.length_a   1.000
_cell.length_b   1.000
_cell.length_c   1.000
_cell.angle_alpha   90.00
_cell.angle_beta   90.00
_cell.angle_gamma   90.00
#
_symmetry.space_group_name_H-M   'P 1'
#
loop_
_entity.id
_entity.type
_entity.pdbx_description
1 polymer ?
#
loop_
_entity_poly.entity_id
_entity_poly.type
_entity_poly.pdbx_seq_one_letter_code
_entity_poly.pdbx_strand_id
1 'polypeptide(L)'
;MMTRPILHRLRLSVLALGLSASMAHAGKIEIEVSPGGPGIEGTLFSDSKLFADAFRTIIVEKKLAAGGNSGRWGKLRSDVHSATVSRMTYSYSRNGRTFTRTYHARSGPAMEVVLARNKLIGVDGNAVSGTSGTSGTSGSESEGSRPYSMSEEDIAKDFSERKYYPADTPTDIRVRNLAPVDDGIVRSSGKEAAIHSADAELKIFRQIEKDVAEGAVEAGGTLTGYVSKAVCPSCTAAAENLAEEYGIDGTIHQLVEPGAEVGLADDTLLQSKEASTQLKLARKDYARTNLQRNAVTAPEEGGWLETKAVQSIEAEEAARSLAQPCGE
;
A
#
# COMPACT_ATOMS: atom_id res chain seq x y z
N MET A 1 -60.26 -63.34 -24.54
CA MET A 1 -59.09 -62.70 -25.16
C MET A 1 -59.04 -61.26 -24.66
N MET A 2 -58.47 -61.07 -23.47
CA MET A 2 -57.16 -60.44 -23.23
C MET A 2 -57.14 -58.93 -23.52
N THR A 3 -57.42 -58.21 -22.43
CA THR A 3 -57.08 -56.83 -22.12
C THR A 3 -55.56 -56.59 -22.12
N ARG A 4 -55.12 -55.43 -22.65
CA ARG A 4 -53.87 -54.76 -22.27
C ARG A 4 -54.02 -53.23 -22.39
N PRO A 5 -54.20 -52.49 -21.28
CA PRO A 5 -53.63 -51.16 -21.15
C PRO A 5 -52.14 -51.31 -20.78
N ILE A 6 -51.31 -50.26 -20.86
CA ILE A 6 -50.16 -49.98 -19.96
C ILE A 6 -49.19 -48.96 -20.60
N LEU A 7 -48.86 -47.95 -19.79
CA LEU A 7 -47.69 -47.07 -19.79
C LEU A 7 -47.58 -46.01 -20.89
N HIS A 8 -47.84 -44.76 -20.52
CA HIS A 8 -46.79 -43.74 -20.46
C HIS A 8 -47.15 -42.71 -19.37
N ARG A 9 -46.57 -42.91 -18.17
CA ARG A 9 -46.58 -41.92 -17.10
C ARG A 9 -45.57 -40.84 -17.45
N LEU A 10 -46.05 -39.67 -17.89
CA LEU A 10 -45.25 -38.44 -17.90
C LEU A 10 -44.83 -38.14 -16.45
N ARG A 11 -43.55 -38.35 -16.13
CA ARG A 11 -42.93 -37.76 -14.96
C ARG A 11 -42.59 -36.30 -15.30
N LEU A 12 -43.50 -35.39 -14.97
CA LEU A 12 -43.16 -33.97 -14.77
C LEU A 12 -42.35 -33.88 -13.47
N SER A 13 -41.05 -34.11 -13.56
CA SER A 13 -40.12 -33.66 -12.52
C SER A 13 -39.85 -32.20 -12.78
N VAL A 14 -40.54 -31.34 -12.04
CA VAL A 14 -40.28 -29.89 -11.96
C VAL A 14 -38.84 -29.72 -11.50
N LEU A 15 -37.98 -29.38 -12.46
CA LEU A 15 -36.65 -28.88 -12.23
C LEU A 15 -36.83 -27.47 -11.64
N ALA A 16 -37.06 -27.40 -10.33
CA ALA A 16 -36.92 -26.15 -9.60
C ALA A 16 -35.42 -25.82 -9.57
N LEU A 17 -34.94 -25.23 -10.67
CA LEU A 17 -33.72 -24.43 -10.69
C LEU A 17 -33.92 -23.38 -9.61
N GLY A 18 -33.36 -23.67 -8.43
CA GLY A 18 -33.12 -22.69 -7.39
C GLY A 18 -32.19 -21.64 -7.97
N LEU A 19 -32.79 -20.63 -8.61
CA LEU A 19 -32.22 -19.30 -8.74
C LEU A 19 -32.10 -18.76 -7.31
N SER A 20 -31.12 -19.26 -6.58
CA SER A 20 -30.46 -18.49 -5.55
C SER A 20 -29.83 -17.33 -6.30
N ALA A 21 -30.61 -16.28 -6.52
CA ALA A 21 -30.06 -14.98 -6.83
C ALA A 21 -29.16 -14.65 -5.64
N SER A 22 -27.86 -14.94 -5.80
CA SER A 22 -26.83 -14.40 -4.94
C SER A 22 -27.07 -12.90 -4.98
N MET A 23 -27.70 -12.36 -3.94
CA MET A 23 -27.85 -10.93 -3.79
C MET A 23 -26.42 -10.41 -3.80
N ALA A 24 -26.05 -9.75 -4.90
CA ALA A 24 -24.75 -9.12 -5.03
C ALA A 24 -24.71 -8.06 -3.93
N HIS A 25 -24.05 -8.39 -2.82
CA HIS A 25 -23.78 -7.44 -1.78
C HIS A 25 -22.71 -6.52 -2.34
N ALA A 26 -23.10 -5.28 -2.67
CA ALA A 26 -22.13 -4.24 -2.98
C ALA A 26 -21.34 -3.98 -1.69
N GLY A 27 -20.06 -4.33 -1.68
CA GLY A 27 -19.21 -4.18 -0.51
C GLY A 27 -19.00 -2.70 -0.18
N LYS A 28 -18.52 -2.43 1.03
CA LYS A 28 -18.20 -1.06 1.47
C LYS A 28 -16.85 -0.99 2.16
N ILE A 29 -15.95 -0.14 1.64
CA ILE A 29 -14.71 0.24 2.32
C ILE A 29 -14.87 1.63 2.91
N GLU A 30 -14.83 1.73 4.23
CA GLU A 30 -14.88 3.00 4.97
C GLU A 30 -13.48 3.58 5.14
N ILE A 31 -13.30 4.88 4.97
CA ILE A 31 -12.03 5.57 5.24
C ILE A 31 -12.22 6.47 6.45
N GLU A 32 -11.47 6.19 7.51
CA GLU A 32 -11.64 6.84 8.80
C GLU A 32 -10.33 7.48 9.27
N VAL A 33 -10.44 8.67 9.87
CA VAL A 33 -9.30 9.27 10.58
C VAL A 33 -9.05 8.47 11.84
N SER A 34 -7.86 7.87 11.93
CA SER A 34 -7.45 7.15 13.12
C SER A 34 -6.75 8.08 14.11
N PRO A 35 -6.99 7.92 15.43
CA PRO A 35 -6.23 8.62 16.45
C PRO A 35 -4.75 8.19 16.49
N GLY A 36 -4.37 7.15 15.76
CA GLY A 36 -3.08 6.49 15.86
C GLY A 36 -3.03 5.51 17.03
N GLY A 37 -1.82 5.19 17.46
CA GLY A 37 -1.52 4.24 18.52
C GLY A 37 -0.29 3.39 18.20
N PRO A 38 0.32 2.75 19.23
CA PRO A 38 1.54 1.95 19.02
C PRO A 38 1.40 0.88 17.93
N GLY A 39 0.21 0.31 17.73
CA GLY A 39 -0.09 -0.62 16.64
C GLY A 39 0.04 0.01 15.26
N ILE A 40 -0.61 1.15 15.02
CA ILE A 40 -0.65 1.80 13.70
C ILE A 40 0.69 2.44 13.35
N GLU A 41 1.26 3.26 14.22
CA GLU A 41 2.59 3.85 14.01
C GLU A 41 3.65 2.77 13.86
N GLY A 42 3.61 1.73 14.72
CA GLY A 42 4.54 0.62 14.68
C GLY A 42 4.47 -0.13 13.35
N THR A 43 3.27 -0.42 12.87
CA THR A 43 3.01 -1.11 11.60
C THR A 43 3.49 -0.29 10.40
N LEU A 44 3.09 0.98 10.31
CA LEU A 44 3.51 1.86 9.21
C LEU A 44 5.01 2.17 9.25
N PHE A 45 5.61 2.23 10.44
CA PHE A 45 7.06 2.39 10.59
C PHE A 45 7.81 1.13 10.16
N SER A 46 7.29 -0.06 10.48
CA SER A 46 7.80 -1.35 10.04
C SER A 46 7.89 -1.41 8.51
N ASP A 47 6.80 -1.09 7.82
CA ASP A 47 6.76 -1.00 6.36
C ASP A 47 7.68 0.11 5.82
N SER A 48 7.79 1.25 6.53
CA SER A 48 8.73 2.30 6.14
C SER A 48 10.20 1.84 6.20
N LYS A 49 10.57 1.01 7.18
CA LYS A 49 11.91 0.41 7.26
C LYS A 49 12.17 -0.53 6.11
N LEU A 50 11.20 -1.38 5.75
CA LEU A 50 11.27 -2.27 4.59
C LEU A 50 11.69 -1.50 3.32
N PHE A 51 11.03 -0.36 3.04
CA PHE A 51 11.38 0.46 1.87
C PHE A 51 12.74 1.14 2.02
N ALA A 52 13.07 1.67 3.21
CA ALA A 52 14.38 2.30 3.45
C ALA A 52 15.53 1.29 3.36
N ASP A 53 15.32 0.04 3.76
CA ASP A 53 16.31 -1.03 3.68
C ASP A 53 16.53 -1.48 2.25
N ALA A 54 15.50 -1.52 1.41
CA ALA A 54 15.68 -1.72 -0.03
C ALA A 54 16.59 -0.63 -0.66
N PHE A 55 16.45 0.63 -0.24
CA PHE A 55 17.37 1.71 -0.64
C PHE A 55 18.81 1.46 -0.17
N ARG A 56 19.00 0.92 1.04
CA ARG A 56 20.35 0.55 1.53
C ARG A 56 20.95 -0.55 0.67
N THR A 57 20.18 -1.58 0.35
CA THR A 57 20.64 -2.72 -0.47
C THR A 57 21.10 -2.25 -1.85
N ILE A 58 20.30 -1.45 -2.57
CA ILE A 58 20.70 -0.94 -3.90
C ILE A 58 21.92 -0.01 -3.81
N ILE A 59 22.03 0.84 -2.78
CA ILE A 59 23.18 1.73 -2.59
C ILE A 59 24.47 0.93 -2.38
N VAL A 60 24.41 -0.14 -1.59
CA VAL A 60 25.57 -1.00 -1.32
C VAL A 60 25.93 -1.82 -2.56
N GLU A 61 24.96 -2.49 -3.19
CA GLU A 61 25.17 -3.30 -4.40
C GLU A 61 25.79 -2.47 -5.52
N LYS A 62 25.27 -1.26 -5.76
CA LYS A 62 25.76 -0.35 -6.80
C LYS A 62 26.94 0.53 -6.37
N LYS A 63 27.47 0.34 -5.15
CA LYS A 63 28.62 1.08 -4.58
C LYS A 63 28.42 2.61 -4.61
N LEU A 64 27.21 3.07 -4.30
CA LEU A 64 26.79 4.48 -4.41
C LEU A 64 27.09 5.29 -3.14
N ALA A 65 27.56 4.66 -2.07
CA ALA A 65 27.73 5.29 -0.75
C ALA A 65 28.62 6.56 -0.78
N ALA A 66 29.58 6.64 -1.69
CA ALA A 66 30.47 7.78 -1.85
C ALA A 66 29.96 8.86 -2.82
N GLY A 67 28.93 8.55 -3.61
CA GLY A 67 28.36 9.43 -4.63
C GLY A 67 27.69 10.68 -4.06
N GLY A 68 27.65 11.75 -4.84
CA GLY A 68 26.97 13.00 -4.45
C GLY A 68 27.59 13.75 -3.26
N ASN A 69 26.90 14.80 -2.80
CA ASN A 69 27.30 15.64 -1.66
C ASN A 69 26.30 15.54 -0.50
N SER A 70 26.63 16.10 0.66
CA SER A 70 25.78 16.04 1.87
C SER A 70 24.34 16.53 1.64
N GLY A 71 24.15 17.56 0.81
CA GLY A 71 22.82 18.07 0.44
C GLY A 71 22.00 17.09 -0.39
N ARG A 72 22.62 16.38 -1.35
CA ARG A 72 21.96 15.31 -2.12
C ARG A 72 21.54 14.14 -1.24
N TRP A 73 22.38 13.77 -0.28
CA TRP A 73 22.04 12.76 0.73
C TRP A 73 20.92 13.23 1.66
N GLY A 74 20.89 14.52 2.01
CA GLY A 74 19.76 15.11 2.74
C GLY A 74 18.44 14.99 1.99
N LYS A 75 18.45 15.28 0.69
CA LYS A 75 17.27 15.14 -0.18
C LYS A 75 16.85 13.69 -0.38
N LEU A 76 17.81 12.77 -0.59
CA LEU A 76 17.52 11.34 -0.64
C LEU A 76 16.81 10.86 0.64
N ARG A 77 17.33 11.23 1.82
CA ARG A 77 16.69 10.89 3.09
C ARG A 77 15.27 11.43 3.15
N SER A 78 15.07 12.69 2.77
CA SER A 78 13.76 13.31 2.69
C SER A 78 12.82 12.51 1.78
N ASP A 79 13.23 12.18 0.56
CA ASP A 79 12.44 11.42 -0.42
C ASP A 79 12.10 10.00 0.07
N VAL A 80 12.96 9.38 0.87
CA VAL A 80 12.72 8.06 1.47
C VAL A 80 11.72 8.15 2.62
N HIS A 81 11.86 9.11 3.52
CA HIS A 81 11.03 9.18 4.73
C HIS A 81 9.72 9.99 4.57
N SER A 82 9.53 10.73 3.47
CA SER A 82 8.32 11.56 3.26
C SER A 82 7.23 10.88 2.42
N ALA A 83 7.56 9.81 1.69
CA ALA A 83 6.61 9.09 0.86
C ALA A 83 5.43 8.56 1.69
N THR A 84 4.23 8.50 1.12
CA THR A 84 3.11 7.80 1.74
C THR A 84 3.44 6.32 1.79
N VAL A 85 3.17 5.69 2.94
CA VAL A 85 3.23 4.25 3.11
C VAL A 85 1.82 3.77 3.42
N SER A 86 1.41 2.69 2.77
CA SER A 86 0.15 2.03 3.02
C SER A 86 0.38 0.54 3.18
N ARG A 87 -0.31 -0.04 4.17
CA ARG A 87 -0.38 -1.48 4.40
C ARG A 87 -1.83 -1.86 4.44
N MET A 88 -2.23 -2.88 3.69
CA MET A 88 -3.60 -3.39 3.75
C MET A 88 -3.60 -4.91 3.85
N THR A 89 -4.41 -5.45 4.74
CA THR A 89 -4.61 -6.88 4.93
C THR A 89 -5.98 -7.23 4.38
N TYR A 90 -6.01 -8.13 3.40
CA TYR A 90 -7.22 -8.68 2.80
C TYR A 90 -7.47 -10.10 3.30
N SER A 91 -8.59 -10.30 3.99
CA SER A 91 -9.06 -11.58 4.49
C SER A 91 -10.14 -12.14 3.58
N TYR A 92 -9.99 -13.38 3.11
CA TYR A 92 -10.94 -14.00 2.17
C TYR A 92 -11.14 -15.48 2.47
N SER A 93 -12.27 -16.04 2.03
CA SER A 93 -12.62 -17.44 2.28
C SER A 93 -12.43 -18.29 1.02
N ARG A 94 -11.65 -19.37 1.11
CA ARG A 94 -11.48 -20.35 0.04
C ARG A 94 -11.68 -21.75 0.61
N ASN A 95 -12.61 -22.52 0.03
CA ASN A 95 -12.96 -23.87 0.50
C ASN A 95 -13.31 -23.94 2.00
N GLY A 96 -14.04 -22.94 2.50
CA GLY A 96 -14.46 -22.86 3.92
C GLY A 96 -13.34 -22.53 4.91
N ARG A 97 -12.18 -22.09 4.43
CA ARG A 97 -11.07 -21.62 5.28
C ARG A 97 -10.77 -20.15 4.99
N THR A 98 -10.51 -19.40 6.04
CA THR A 98 -10.07 -18.00 5.95
C THR A 98 -8.57 -17.93 5.66
N PHE A 99 -8.21 -17.12 4.68
CA PHE A 99 -6.84 -16.80 4.31
C PHE A 99 -6.66 -15.29 4.39
N THR A 100 -5.43 -14.85 4.62
CA THR A 100 -5.07 -13.43 4.60
C THR A 100 -3.93 -13.19 3.61
N ARG A 101 -3.96 -12.02 2.98
CA ARG A 101 -2.85 -11.47 2.21
C ARG A 101 -2.63 -10.02 2.58
N THR A 102 -1.40 -9.69 2.94
CA THR A 102 -0.92 -8.35 3.27
C THR A 102 -0.24 -7.73 2.07
N TYR A 103 -0.63 -6.51 1.76
CA TYR A 103 -0.12 -5.69 0.67
C TYR A 103 0.66 -4.52 1.25
N HIS A 104 1.92 -4.38 0.85
CA HIS A 104 2.81 -3.32 1.33
C HIS A 104 3.13 -2.36 0.19
N ALA A 105 2.76 -1.10 0.31
CA ALA A 105 2.99 -0.11 -0.74
C ALA A 105 3.62 1.19 -0.23
N ARG A 106 4.41 1.79 -1.12
CA ARG A 106 5.02 3.11 -0.98
C ARG A 106 4.62 3.96 -2.18
N SER A 107 4.27 5.21 -1.94
CA SER A 107 3.95 6.15 -3.02
C SER A 107 5.20 6.60 -3.80
N GLY A 108 4.98 7.09 -5.01
CA GLY A 108 6.01 7.69 -5.83
C GLY A 108 6.76 6.70 -6.72
N PRO A 109 7.92 7.11 -7.27
CA PRO A 109 8.60 6.39 -8.34
C PRO A 109 9.44 5.22 -7.83
N ALA A 110 9.97 4.44 -8.78
CA ALA A 110 11.00 3.44 -8.57
C ALA A 110 12.23 4.05 -7.85
N MET A 111 12.91 3.26 -7.03
CA MET A 111 14.13 3.66 -6.30
C MET A 111 15.21 4.22 -7.22
N GLU A 112 15.45 3.63 -8.39
CA GLU A 112 16.45 4.14 -9.34
C GLU A 112 16.12 5.57 -9.80
N VAL A 113 14.84 5.86 -10.02
CA VAL A 113 14.39 7.21 -10.38
C VAL A 113 14.64 8.18 -9.23
N VAL A 114 14.41 7.78 -7.97
CA VAL A 114 14.75 8.59 -6.79
C VAL A 114 16.26 8.84 -6.71
N LEU A 115 17.08 7.81 -6.90
CA LEU A 115 18.54 7.92 -6.87
C LEU A 115 19.06 8.83 -7.99
N ALA A 116 18.47 8.75 -9.19
CA ALA A 116 18.80 9.61 -10.32
C ALA A 116 18.40 11.07 -10.08
N ARG A 117 17.19 11.32 -9.55
CA ARG A 117 16.72 12.66 -9.16
C ARG A 117 17.65 13.32 -8.15
N ASN A 118 18.18 12.53 -7.22
CA ASN A 118 19.13 12.98 -6.22
C ASN A 118 20.58 13.01 -6.73
N LYS A 119 20.82 12.65 -8.00
CA LYS A 119 22.14 12.61 -8.65
C LYS A 119 23.14 11.75 -7.87
N LEU A 120 22.69 10.60 -7.38
CA LEU A 120 23.56 9.54 -6.85
C LEU A 120 23.99 8.59 -7.98
N ILE A 121 23.10 8.34 -8.94
CA ILE A 121 23.40 7.59 -10.17
C ILE A 121 23.37 8.51 -11.41
N GLY A 122 24.24 8.23 -12.37
CA GLY A 122 24.28 8.85 -13.68
C GLY A 122 23.31 8.20 -14.66
N VAL A 123 23.27 8.71 -15.90
CA VAL A 123 22.43 8.17 -16.98
C VAL A 123 22.83 6.73 -17.35
N ASP A 124 24.08 6.38 -17.10
CA ASP A 124 24.67 5.06 -17.27
C ASP A 124 24.46 4.13 -16.06
N GLY A 125 23.75 4.58 -15.03
CA GLY A 125 23.50 3.82 -13.80
C GLY A 125 24.69 3.75 -12.83
N ASN A 126 25.82 4.38 -13.15
CA ASN A 126 27.01 4.42 -12.32
C ASN A 126 26.98 5.59 -11.32
N ALA A 127 27.79 5.51 -10.26
CA ALA A 127 27.89 6.58 -9.28
C ALA A 127 28.34 7.91 -9.91
N VAL A 128 27.62 9.00 -9.62
CA VAL A 128 28.05 10.34 -10.08
C VAL A 128 29.24 10.80 -9.24
N SER A 129 30.41 10.90 -9.87
CA SER A 129 31.63 11.41 -9.23
C SER A 129 31.46 12.89 -8.84
N GLY A 130 31.85 13.23 -7.62
CA GLY A 130 31.48 14.46 -6.94
C GLY A 130 32.27 15.69 -7.38
N THR A 131 31.92 16.27 -8.53
CA THR A 131 32.41 17.62 -8.89
C THR A 131 31.40 18.33 -9.77
N SER A 132 30.42 18.99 -9.14
CA SER A 132 29.70 20.16 -9.70
C SER A 132 28.74 20.71 -8.66
N GLY A 133 29.06 21.92 -8.20
CA GLY A 133 28.35 22.64 -7.14
C GLY A 133 26.98 23.13 -7.57
N THR A 134 26.03 23.02 -6.64
CA THR A 134 24.98 24.02 -6.42
C THR A 134 24.49 23.80 -4.99
N SER A 135 24.77 24.77 -4.12
CA SER A 135 24.21 24.89 -2.78
C SER A 135 22.70 25.14 -2.92
N GLY A 136 21.91 24.06 -2.94
CA GLY A 136 20.46 24.15 -2.94
C GLY A 136 19.97 24.38 -1.52
N THR A 137 19.38 25.56 -1.32
CA THR A 137 18.64 26.07 -0.16
C THR A 137 17.87 25.00 0.62
N SER A 138 17.84 25.15 1.95
CA SER A 138 17.03 24.37 2.90
C SER A 138 15.56 24.42 2.51
N GLY A 139 15.09 23.37 1.83
CA GLY A 139 13.68 23.20 1.52
C GLY A 139 12.91 22.95 2.80
N SER A 140 11.89 23.78 3.05
CA SER A 140 10.81 23.52 3.98
C SER A 140 10.27 22.10 3.74
N GLU A 141 10.21 21.25 4.78
CA GLU A 141 9.73 19.85 4.70
C GLU A 141 8.19 19.74 4.55
N SER A 142 7.59 20.74 3.89
CA SER A 142 6.14 20.99 3.79
C SER A 142 5.67 21.08 2.33
N GLU A 143 6.30 20.35 1.42
CA GLU A 143 5.77 20.18 0.07
C GLU A 143 5.45 18.70 -0.13
N GLY A 144 4.20 18.44 -0.54
CA GLY A 144 3.74 17.11 -0.90
C GLY A 144 4.63 16.45 -1.94
N SER A 145 4.40 15.15 -2.16
CA SER A 145 5.08 14.36 -3.19
C SER A 145 5.17 15.17 -4.49
N ARG A 146 6.40 15.40 -4.98
CA ARG A 146 6.60 16.14 -6.25
C ARG A 146 5.76 15.46 -7.34
N PRO A 147 5.05 16.23 -8.19
CA PRO A 147 4.18 15.65 -9.19
C PRO A 147 4.94 14.65 -10.04
N TYR A 148 4.40 13.44 -10.15
CA TYR A 148 5.04 12.32 -10.80
C TYR A 148 4.01 11.55 -11.62
N SER A 149 4.25 11.48 -12.93
CA SER A 149 3.53 10.60 -13.84
C SER A 149 4.31 9.30 -14.00
N MET A 150 3.65 8.17 -13.78
CA MET A 150 4.22 6.84 -13.96
C MET A 150 4.36 6.52 -15.46
N SER A 151 5.58 6.21 -15.92
CA SER A 151 5.83 5.69 -17.28
C SER A 151 5.97 4.16 -17.28
N GLU A 152 5.88 3.53 -18.46
CA GLU A 152 6.16 2.09 -18.62
C GLU A 152 7.59 1.71 -18.21
N GLU A 153 8.56 2.57 -18.50
CA GLU A 153 9.95 2.39 -18.08
C GLU A 153 10.07 2.40 -16.55
N ASP A 154 9.32 3.29 -15.88
CA ASP A 154 9.31 3.34 -14.42
C ASP A 154 8.63 2.11 -13.80
N ILE A 155 7.58 1.57 -14.43
CA ILE A 155 6.95 0.30 -14.02
C ILE A 155 7.96 -0.84 -14.14
N ALA A 156 8.69 -0.92 -15.26
CA ALA A 156 9.70 -1.95 -15.47
C ALA A 156 10.85 -1.86 -14.45
N LYS A 157 11.32 -0.64 -14.15
CA LYS A 157 12.32 -0.40 -13.09
C LYS A 157 11.80 -0.84 -11.74
N ASP A 158 10.59 -0.42 -11.37
CA ASP A 158 9.98 -0.77 -10.09
C ASP A 158 9.78 -2.29 -9.93
N PHE A 159 9.44 -2.99 -11.02
CA PHE A 159 9.38 -4.45 -11.06
C PHE A 159 10.77 -5.08 -10.84
N SER A 160 11.80 -4.56 -11.51
CA SER A 160 13.18 -5.07 -11.38
C SER A 160 13.76 -4.88 -9.97
N GLU A 161 13.23 -3.90 -9.21
CA GLU A 161 13.65 -3.61 -7.85
C GLU A 161 13.21 -4.68 -6.83
N ARG A 162 12.35 -5.63 -7.22
CA ARG A 162 11.90 -6.74 -6.36
C ARG A 162 13.05 -7.49 -5.68
N LYS A 163 14.21 -7.59 -6.32
CA LYS A 163 15.42 -8.23 -5.75
C LYS A 163 15.98 -7.54 -4.51
N TYR A 164 15.61 -6.27 -4.26
CA TYR A 164 16.06 -5.49 -3.11
C TYR A 164 15.13 -5.60 -1.90
N TYR A 165 14.01 -6.31 -2.06
CA TYR A 165 13.01 -6.55 -1.02
C TYR A 165 13.03 -8.03 -0.60
N PRO A 166 12.47 -8.36 0.57
CA PRO A 166 12.07 -9.73 0.88
C PRO A 166 11.24 -10.32 -0.26
N ALA A 167 11.46 -11.61 -0.55
CA ALA A 167 10.74 -12.28 -1.62
C ALA A 167 9.24 -12.36 -1.29
N ASP A 168 8.38 -11.94 -2.22
CA ASP A 168 6.93 -12.05 -2.02
C ASP A 168 6.52 -13.50 -1.75
N THR A 169 5.57 -13.65 -0.83
CA THR A 169 4.96 -14.92 -0.47
C THR A 169 3.47 -14.89 -0.83
N PRO A 170 2.74 -16.01 -0.69
CA PRO A 170 1.29 -15.99 -0.85
C PRO A 170 0.57 -15.08 0.16
N THR A 171 1.19 -14.74 1.29
CA THR A 171 0.59 -13.97 2.39
C THR A 171 1.11 -12.54 2.48
N ASP A 172 2.28 -12.24 1.94
CA ASP A 172 2.92 -10.92 2.08
C ASP A 172 3.55 -10.53 0.74
N ILE A 173 3.09 -9.42 0.18
CA ILE A 173 3.56 -8.95 -1.12
C ILE A 173 3.94 -7.48 -1.10
N ARG A 174 5.09 -7.16 -1.70
CA ARG A 174 5.46 -5.78 -1.99
C ARG A 174 4.72 -5.35 -3.24
N VAL A 175 3.84 -4.36 -3.09
CA VAL A 175 3.09 -3.85 -4.21
C VAL A 175 3.94 -2.91 -5.04
N ARG A 176 3.93 -3.16 -6.34
CA ARG A 176 4.66 -2.40 -7.35
C ARG A 176 3.76 -1.39 -8.06
N ASN A 177 4.38 -0.52 -8.82
CA ASN A 177 3.75 0.30 -9.84
C ASN A 177 3.09 -0.63 -10.86
N LEU A 178 1.77 -0.50 -11.00
CA LEU A 178 0.99 -1.16 -12.03
C LEU A 178 0.34 -0.08 -12.89
N ALA A 179 0.44 -0.26 -14.21
CA ALA A 179 -0.38 0.48 -15.14
C ALA A 179 -1.87 0.19 -14.83
N PRO A 180 -2.77 1.18 -15.00
CA PRO A 180 -4.20 0.89 -15.05
C PRO A 180 -4.45 -0.16 -16.14
N VAL A 181 -5.31 -1.14 -15.86
CA VAL A 181 -5.79 -2.06 -16.89
C VAL A 181 -6.89 -1.34 -17.69
N ASP A 182 -6.94 -1.54 -19.01
CA ASP A 182 -7.88 -0.84 -19.89
C ASP A 182 -9.35 -1.02 -19.49
N ASP A 183 -9.70 -2.22 -18.99
CA ASP A 183 -11.01 -2.58 -18.47
C ASP A 183 -11.06 -2.59 -16.92
N GLY A 184 -10.01 -2.10 -16.26
CA GLY A 184 -9.95 -2.03 -14.80
C GLY A 184 -10.87 -0.95 -14.23
N ILE A 185 -11.43 -1.21 -13.06
CA ILE A 185 -12.29 -0.30 -12.30
C ILE A 185 -11.48 0.63 -11.38
N VAL A 186 -10.26 0.23 -11.03
CA VAL A 186 -9.35 1.00 -10.16
C VAL A 186 -8.58 2.04 -10.97
N ARG A 187 -9.13 3.25 -11.06
CA ARG A 187 -8.54 4.36 -11.83
C ARG A 187 -8.27 5.57 -10.95
N SER A 188 -7.17 6.25 -11.24
CA SER A 188 -6.97 7.61 -10.76
C SER A 188 -7.94 8.55 -11.49
N SER A 189 -8.67 9.37 -10.74
CA SER A 189 -9.69 10.29 -11.28
C SER A 189 -9.36 11.75 -10.95
N GLY A 190 -10.06 12.69 -11.61
CA GLY A 190 -9.92 14.13 -11.38
C GLY A 190 -8.77 14.80 -12.14
N LYS A 191 -8.60 16.12 -11.91
CA LYS A 191 -7.60 16.96 -12.60
C LYS A 191 -6.15 16.56 -12.31
N GLU A 192 -5.94 15.78 -11.25
CA GLU A 192 -4.62 15.35 -10.76
C GLU A 192 -4.39 13.85 -10.96
N ALA A 193 -5.22 13.17 -11.77
CA ALA A 193 -5.16 11.73 -11.99
C ALA A 193 -3.75 11.23 -12.39
N ALA A 194 -3.05 11.99 -13.25
CA ALA A 194 -1.68 11.64 -13.65
C ALA A 194 -0.67 11.72 -12.49
N ILE A 195 -0.87 12.65 -11.55
CA ILE A 195 0.03 12.94 -10.43
C ILE A 195 -0.12 11.89 -9.31
N HIS A 196 -1.35 11.46 -9.06
CA HIS A 196 -1.68 10.48 -8.01
C HIS A 196 -1.66 9.03 -8.51
N SER A 197 -1.28 8.82 -9.77
CA SER A 197 -1.21 7.48 -10.39
C SER A 197 -0.31 6.49 -9.67
N ALA A 198 0.63 7.00 -8.86
CA ALA A 198 1.59 6.25 -8.06
C ALA A 198 1.37 6.40 -6.54
N ASP A 199 0.16 6.74 -6.10
CA ASP A 199 -0.21 6.70 -4.68
C ASP A 199 -0.15 5.26 -4.15
N ALA A 200 0.15 5.11 -2.86
CA ALA A 200 0.37 3.79 -2.27
C ALA A 200 -0.92 2.96 -2.28
N GLU A 201 -2.03 3.60 -1.94
CA GLU A 201 -3.37 3.03 -1.87
C GLU A 201 -3.84 2.56 -3.25
N LEU A 202 -3.71 3.41 -4.28
CA LEU A 202 -4.06 3.05 -5.65
C LEU A 202 -3.26 1.85 -6.18
N LYS A 203 -1.97 1.74 -5.82
CA LYS A 203 -1.18 0.56 -6.17
C LYS A 203 -1.75 -0.70 -5.53
N ILE A 204 -2.09 -0.64 -4.24
CA ILE A 204 -2.68 -1.78 -3.53
C ILE A 204 -4.01 -2.18 -4.16
N PHE A 205 -4.90 -1.23 -4.43
CA PHE A 205 -6.19 -1.53 -5.04
C PHE A 205 -6.05 -2.19 -6.43
N ARG A 206 -5.14 -1.70 -7.28
CA ARG A 206 -4.84 -2.34 -8.57
C ARG A 206 -4.27 -3.75 -8.42
N GLN A 207 -3.47 -3.98 -7.38
CA GLN A 207 -2.91 -5.30 -7.11
C GLN A 207 -3.97 -6.26 -6.58
N ILE A 208 -4.92 -5.80 -5.75
CA ILE A 208 -6.06 -6.60 -5.30
C ILE A 208 -6.95 -6.96 -6.50
N GLU A 209 -7.32 -5.98 -7.33
CA GLU A 209 -8.08 -6.18 -8.58
C GLU A 209 -7.42 -7.27 -9.44
N LYS A 210 -6.11 -7.14 -9.65
CA LYS A 210 -5.32 -8.13 -10.39
C LYS A 210 -5.34 -9.51 -9.72
N ASP A 211 -5.12 -9.57 -8.41
CA ASP A 211 -5.06 -10.84 -7.67
C ASP A 211 -6.41 -11.56 -7.65
N VAL A 212 -7.53 -10.83 -7.64
CA VAL A 212 -8.87 -11.39 -7.79
C VAL A 212 -9.06 -11.91 -9.22
N ALA A 213 -8.71 -11.11 -10.23
CA ALA A 213 -8.84 -11.50 -11.64
C ALA A 213 -7.99 -12.74 -12.01
N GLU A 214 -6.79 -12.88 -11.42
CA GLU A 214 -5.90 -14.02 -11.62
C GLU A 214 -6.23 -15.22 -10.69
N GLY A 215 -7.23 -15.09 -9.81
CA GLY A 215 -7.62 -16.12 -8.85
C GLY A 215 -6.59 -16.37 -7.73
N ALA A 216 -5.65 -15.45 -7.54
CA ALA A 216 -4.68 -15.52 -6.45
C ALA A 216 -5.38 -15.36 -5.07
N VAL A 217 -6.39 -14.49 -5.00
CA VAL A 217 -7.30 -14.32 -3.87
C VAL A 217 -8.76 -14.42 -4.33
N GLU A 218 -9.69 -14.72 -3.42
CA GLU A 218 -11.13 -14.73 -3.73
C GLU A 218 -11.73 -13.33 -3.57
N ALA A 219 -12.77 -13.01 -4.36
CA ALA A 219 -13.62 -11.84 -4.13
C ALA A 219 -14.48 -12.01 -2.86
N GLY A 220 -15.17 -10.96 -2.43
CA GLY A 220 -16.10 -11.02 -1.28
C GLY A 220 -15.43 -11.06 0.09
N GLY A 221 -14.18 -10.59 0.19
CA GLY A 221 -13.40 -10.58 1.43
C GLY A 221 -13.54 -9.30 2.25
N THR A 222 -12.75 -9.21 3.32
CA THR A 222 -12.67 -8.04 4.20
C THR A 222 -11.29 -7.39 4.10
N LEU A 223 -11.23 -6.06 3.97
CA LEU A 223 -10.00 -5.27 3.89
C LEU A 223 -9.81 -4.42 5.16
N THR A 224 -8.66 -4.55 5.81
CA THR A 224 -8.23 -3.62 6.86
C THR A 224 -6.97 -2.91 6.40
N GLY A 225 -6.99 -1.58 6.33
CA GLY A 225 -5.90 -0.77 5.82
C GLY A 225 -5.38 0.25 6.82
N TYR A 226 -4.10 0.57 6.70
CA TYR A 226 -3.45 1.68 7.40
C TYR A 226 -2.70 2.54 6.39
N VAL A 227 -2.84 3.87 6.49
CA VAL A 227 -2.21 4.83 5.59
C VAL A 227 -1.54 5.93 6.41
N SER A 228 -0.28 6.24 6.10
CA SER A 228 0.51 7.23 6.84
C SER A 228 0.08 8.69 6.66
N LYS A 229 -0.87 8.95 5.75
CA LYS A 229 -1.36 10.27 5.34
C LYS A 229 -2.85 10.19 5.02
N ALA A 230 -3.49 11.36 4.90
CA ALA A 230 -4.87 11.45 4.45
C ALA A 230 -4.99 10.91 3.02
N VAL A 231 -5.96 10.02 2.82
CA VAL A 231 -6.28 9.41 1.53
C VAL A 231 -6.84 10.49 0.60
N CYS A 232 -6.31 10.57 -0.62
CA CYS A 232 -6.75 11.56 -1.58
C CYS A 232 -8.13 11.20 -2.18
N PRO A 233 -8.90 12.17 -2.71
CA PRO A 233 -10.23 11.89 -3.29
C PRO A 233 -10.21 10.83 -4.40
N SER A 234 -9.12 10.73 -5.16
CA SER A 234 -9.01 9.72 -6.22
C SER A 234 -8.83 8.31 -5.66
N CYS A 235 -8.11 8.17 -4.54
CA CYS A 235 -7.99 6.90 -3.83
C CYS A 235 -9.31 6.51 -3.13
N THR A 236 -10.06 7.48 -2.60
CA THR A 236 -11.41 7.25 -2.05
C THR A 236 -12.35 6.66 -3.10
N ALA A 237 -12.48 7.31 -4.26
CA ALA A 237 -13.31 6.81 -5.35
C ALA A 237 -12.86 5.43 -5.86
N ALA A 238 -11.54 5.18 -5.88
CA ALA A 238 -11.00 3.88 -6.27
C ALA A 238 -11.31 2.77 -5.25
N ALA A 239 -11.31 3.08 -3.95
CA ALA A 239 -11.72 2.15 -2.90
C ALA A 239 -13.21 1.82 -2.99
N GLU A 240 -14.06 2.82 -3.25
CA GLU A 240 -15.51 2.63 -3.45
C GLU A 240 -15.79 1.71 -4.64
N ASN A 241 -15.17 1.98 -5.80
CA ASN A 241 -15.31 1.12 -6.98
C ASN A 241 -14.86 -0.32 -6.69
N LEU A 242 -13.72 -0.48 -6.02
CA LEU A 242 -13.18 -1.81 -5.66
C LEU A 242 -14.14 -2.58 -4.74
N ALA A 243 -14.72 -1.89 -3.76
CA ALA A 243 -15.69 -2.44 -2.83
C ALA A 243 -16.97 -2.90 -3.54
N GLU A 244 -17.51 -2.05 -4.42
CA GLU A 244 -18.74 -2.33 -5.18
C GLU A 244 -18.55 -3.52 -6.14
N GLU A 245 -17.50 -3.51 -6.96
CA GLU A 245 -17.27 -4.52 -8.01
C GLU A 245 -16.97 -5.91 -7.42
N TYR A 246 -16.14 -5.96 -6.37
CA TYR A 246 -15.66 -7.23 -5.82
C TYR A 246 -16.34 -7.64 -4.52
N GLY A 247 -17.36 -6.91 -4.07
CA GLY A 247 -18.07 -7.20 -2.82
C GLY A 247 -17.15 -7.14 -1.60
N ILE A 248 -16.18 -6.23 -1.58
CA ILE A 248 -15.18 -6.13 -0.52
C ILE A 248 -15.68 -5.17 0.56
N ASP A 249 -15.78 -5.65 1.79
CA ASP A 249 -16.09 -4.83 2.96
C ASP A 249 -14.81 -4.44 3.70
N GLY A 250 -14.79 -3.34 4.43
CA GLY A 250 -13.59 -3.01 5.20
C GLY A 250 -13.48 -1.60 5.73
N THR A 251 -12.34 -1.34 6.36
CA THR A 251 -11.98 -0.03 6.91
C THR A 251 -10.51 0.27 6.61
N ILE A 252 -10.25 1.49 6.16
CA ILE A 252 -8.92 2.06 5.97
C ILE A 252 -8.74 3.19 6.97
N HIS A 253 -7.81 2.98 7.88
CA HIS A 253 -7.41 3.94 8.91
C HIS A 253 -6.31 4.86 8.37
N GLN A 254 -6.58 6.17 8.32
CA GLN A 254 -5.61 7.16 7.86
C GLN A 254 -5.06 7.99 9.01
N LEU A 255 -3.77 8.30 8.97
CA LEU A 255 -3.18 9.37 9.76
C LEU A 255 -3.25 10.69 8.99
N VAL A 256 -3.41 11.82 9.69
CA VAL A 256 -3.51 13.13 9.04
C VAL A 256 -2.26 13.96 9.32
N GLU A 257 -1.58 14.46 8.28
CA GLU A 257 -0.40 15.31 8.49
C GLU A 257 -0.79 16.69 9.05
N PRO A 258 0.08 17.34 9.86
CA PRO A 258 -0.10 18.73 10.25
C PRO A 258 -0.25 19.64 9.02
N GLY A 259 -1.28 20.49 9.02
CA GLY A 259 -1.60 21.40 7.90
C GLY A 259 -2.50 20.80 6.83
N ALA A 260 -2.78 19.49 6.85
CA ALA A 260 -3.82 18.91 6.00
C ALA A 260 -5.22 19.29 6.53
N GLU A 261 -6.08 19.75 5.63
CA GLU A 261 -7.48 20.03 5.90
C GLU A 261 -8.30 18.76 5.64
N VAL A 262 -8.87 18.21 6.71
CA VAL A 262 -9.90 17.18 6.66
C VAL A 262 -11.12 17.74 7.40
N GLY A 263 -12.32 17.44 6.93
CA GLY A 263 -13.58 18.02 7.43
C GLY A 263 -13.99 17.59 8.84
N LEU A 264 -13.05 17.13 9.65
CA LEU A 264 -13.25 16.71 11.03
C LEU A 264 -12.61 17.75 11.96
N ALA A 265 -13.29 18.12 13.02
CA ALA A 265 -12.79 19.06 14.03
C ALA A 265 -13.01 18.46 15.42
N ASP A 266 -12.43 17.28 15.64
CA ASP A 266 -12.54 16.50 16.87
C ASP A 266 -11.16 16.13 17.45
N ASP A 267 -11.17 15.60 18.68
CA ASP A 267 -9.95 15.14 19.38
C ASP A 267 -9.21 14.04 18.60
N THR A 268 -9.94 13.22 17.85
CA THR A 268 -9.37 12.17 16.99
C THR A 268 -8.47 12.76 15.92
N LEU A 269 -8.85 13.88 15.29
CA LEU A 269 -7.98 14.56 14.33
C LEU A 269 -6.69 15.08 14.98
N LEU A 270 -6.76 15.63 16.19
CA LEU A 270 -5.58 16.12 16.90
C LEU A 270 -4.60 14.98 17.19
N GLN A 271 -5.12 13.86 17.72
CA GLN A 271 -4.33 12.65 17.98
C GLN A 271 -3.73 12.07 16.70
N SER A 272 -4.51 12.03 15.62
CA SER A 272 -4.04 11.61 14.29
C SER A 272 -2.85 12.44 13.79
N LYS A 273 -2.89 13.77 13.99
CA LYS A 273 -1.81 14.70 13.64
C LYS A 273 -0.56 14.50 14.49
N GLU A 274 -0.74 14.21 15.77
CA GLU A 274 0.36 13.86 16.66
C GLU A 274 1.01 12.53 16.25
N ALA A 275 0.24 11.48 16.06
CA ALA A 275 0.69 10.16 15.59
C ALA A 275 1.42 10.27 14.24
N SER A 276 0.87 11.02 13.29
CA SER A 276 1.53 11.31 12.00
C SER A 276 2.90 11.98 12.18
N THR A 277 2.99 12.93 13.12
CA THR A 277 4.24 13.62 13.45
C THR A 277 5.26 12.67 14.06
N GLN A 278 4.84 11.81 15.01
CA GLN A 278 5.73 10.81 15.62
C GLN A 278 6.24 9.80 14.59
N LEU A 279 5.35 9.29 13.73
CA LEU A 279 5.73 8.43 12.62
C LEU A 279 6.75 9.10 11.70
N LYS A 280 6.51 10.37 11.31
CA LYS A 280 7.46 11.14 10.48
C LYS A 280 8.83 11.28 11.15
N LEU A 281 8.87 11.56 12.46
CA LEU A 281 10.11 11.66 13.23
C LEU A 281 10.87 10.32 13.29
N ALA A 282 10.17 9.21 13.56
CA ALA A 282 10.77 7.88 13.60
C ALA A 282 11.37 7.48 12.23
N ARG A 283 10.63 7.73 11.14
CA ARG A 283 11.09 7.48 9.77
C ARG A 283 12.30 8.35 9.41
N LYS A 284 12.28 9.62 9.80
CA LYS A 284 13.38 10.57 9.60
C LYS A 284 14.63 10.14 10.36
N ASP A 285 14.49 9.70 11.61
CA ASP A 285 15.61 9.21 12.40
C ASP A 285 16.22 7.95 11.79
N TYR A 286 15.38 6.98 11.38
CA TYR A 286 15.86 5.77 10.70
C TYR A 286 16.63 6.09 9.42
N ALA A 287 16.10 6.96 8.57
CA ALA A 287 16.78 7.40 7.35
C ALA A 287 18.07 8.16 7.66
N ARG A 288 18.10 9.01 8.69
CA ARG A 288 19.30 9.73 9.13
C ARG A 288 20.40 8.80 9.62
N THR A 289 20.03 7.74 10.32
CA THR A 289 20.99 6.76 10.87
C THR A 289 21.52 5.82 9.79
N ASN A 290 20.67 5.34 8.89
CA ASN A 290 21.04 4.26 7.96
C ASN A 290 21.39 4.71 6.52
N LEU A 291 21.01 5.93 6.12
CA LEU A 291 21.31 6.49 4.79
C LEU A 291 22.32 7.64 4.92
N GLN A 292 23.47 7.33 5.48
CA GLN A 292 24.60 8.24 5.66
C GLN A 292 25.64 8.07 4.56
N ARG A 293 26.09 9.19 4.00
CA ARG A 293 27.17 9.20 3.01
C ARG A 293 28.41 8.49 3.58
N ASN A 294 29.01 7.61 2.80
CA ASN A 294 30.16 6.76 3.16
C ASN A 294 29.92 5.77 4.31
N ALA A 295 28.72 5.66 4.85
CA ALA A 295 28.42 4.81 6.01
C ALA A 295 27.15 3.98 5.83
N VAL A 296 26.60 3.88 4.61
CA VAL A 296 25.51 2.95 4.31
C VAL A 296 26.04 1.53 4.34
N THR A 297 25.48 0.71 5.23
CA THR A 297 25.72 -0.73 5.31
C THR A 297 24.50 -1.49 4.78
N ALA A 298 24.73 -2.72 4.31
CA ALA A 298 23.64 -3.61 3.93
C ALA A 298 22.72 -3.81 5.15
N PRO A 299 21.39 -3.88 4.94
CA PRO A 299 20.50 -4.30 6.01
C PRO A 299 20.83 -5.74 6.42
N GLU A 300 20.47 -6.11 7.64
CA GLU A 300 20.43 -7.52 8.01
C GLU A 300 19.40 -8.23 7.11
N GLU A 301 19.66 -9.47 6.72
CA GLU A 301 18.69 -10.25 5.92
C GLU A 301 17.43 -10.48 6.75
N GLY A 302 16.43 -9.60 6.57
CA GLY A 302 15.12 -9.72 7.18
C GLY A 302 14.17 -10.44 6.26
N GLY A 303 13.46 -11.44 6.78
CA GLY A 303 12.21 -11.89 6.17
C GLY A 303 11.15 -10.78 6.22
N TRP A 304 9.95 -11.05 5.71
CA TRP A 304 8.78 -10.25 6.08
C TRP A 304 8.76 -10.17 7.61
N LEU A 305 8.98 -8.95 8.13
CA LEU A 305 9.23 -8.65 9.55
C LEU A 305 8.34 -9.51 10.43
N GLU A 306 8.87 -10.13 11.50
CA GLU A 306 8.16 -11.08 12.37
C GLU A 306 6.71 -10.67 12.61
N THR A 307 5.83 -11.13 11.71
CA THR A 307 4.49 -10.56 11.54
C THR A 307 3.66 -10.88 12.75
N LYS A 308 4.07 -11.87 13.55
CA LYS A 308 3.42 -12.31 14.78
C LYS A 308 3.30 -11.22 15.84
N ALA A 309 4.30 -10.37 16.03
CA ALA A 309 4.21 -9.31 17.05
C ALA A 309 3.21 -8.24 16.63
N VAL A 310 3.26 -7.80 15.37
CA VAL A 310 2.29 -6.85 14.81
C VAL A 310 0.90 -7.46 14.71
N GLN A 311 0.76 -8.68 14.19
CA GLN A 311 -0.51 -9.42 14.13
C GLN A 311 -1.12 -9.66 15.50
N SER A 312 -0.30 -9.84 16.55
CA SER A 312 -0.82 -9.97 17.92
C SER A 312 -1.41 -8.65 18.43
N ILE A 313 -0.79 -7.51 18.09
CA ILE A 313 -1.31 -6.18 18.42
C ILE A 313 -2.55 -5.87 17.59
N GLU A 314 -2.53 -6.16 16.28
CA GLU A 314 -3.69 -6.01 15.38
C GLU A 314 -4.87 -6.87 15.84
N ALA A 315 -4.62 -8.12 16.26
CA ALA A 315 -5.66 -9.00 16.80
C ALA A 315 -6.23 -8.49 18.13
N GLU A 316 -5.40 -7.86 18.97
CA GLU A 316 -5.86 -7.24 20.22
C GLU A 316 -6.66 -5.96 19.96
N GLU A 317 -6.23 -5.12 19.03
CA GLU A 317 -6.96 -3.90 18.63
C GLU A 317 -8.29 -4.22 17.95
N ALA A 318 -8.33 -5.22 17.05
CA ALA A 318 -9.56 -5.71 16.44
C ALA A 318 -10.52 -6.35 17.47
N ALA A 319 -9.99 -7.05 18.47
CA ALA A 319 -10.83 -7.56 19.57
C ALA A 319 -11.42 -6.43 20.42
N ARG A 320 -10.69 -5.32 20.60
CA ARG A 320 -11.16 -4.14 21.35
C ARG A 320 -12.22 -3.34 20.57
N SER A 321 -12.07 -3.19 19.25
CA SER A 321 -13.08 -2.51 18.43
C SER A 321 -14.41 -3.27 18.41
N LEU A 322 -14.38 -4.61 18.38
CA LEU A 322 -15.56 -5.47 18.52
C LEU A 322 -16.19 -5.46 19.92
N ALA A 323 -15.42 -5.06 20.95
CA ALA A 323 -15.87 -5.04 22.34
C ALA A 323 -16.47 -3.70 22.78
N GLN A 324 -16.48 -2.66 21.93
CA GLN A 324 -17.22 -1.45 22.24
C GLN A 324 -18.72 -1.76 22.21
N PRO A 325 -19.45 -1.57 23.33
CA PRO A 325 -20.89 -1.82 23.34
C PRO A 325 -21.56 -0.89 22.34
N CYS A 326 -22.36 -1.45 21.43
CA CYS A 326 -23.26 -0.67 20.59
C CYS A 326 -24.02 0.29 21.51
N GLY A 327 -23.81 1.59 21.32
CA GLY A 327 -24.41 2.63 22.15
C GLY A 327 -25.94 2.49 22.17
N GLU A 328 -26.51 2.82 23.33
CA GLU A 328 -27.96 2.84 23.62
C GLU A 328 -28.78 3.65 22.61
#